data_AF-A0A7S0XDU5-F1
#
_entry.id   AF-A0A7S0XDU5-F1
#
_cell.length_a   1.000
_cell.length_b   1.000
_cell.length_c   1.000
_cell.angle_alpha   90.00
_cell.angle_beta   90.00
_cell.angle_gamma   90.00
#
_symmetry.space_group_name_H-M   'P 1'
#
loop_
_entity.id
_entity.type
_entity.pdbx_description
1 polymer ?
#
loop_
_entity_poly.entity_id
_entity_poly.type
_entity_poly.pdbx_seq_one_letter_code
_entity_poly.pdbx_strand_id
1 'polypeptide(L)'
;ERNVEHLKEQLAQSLFDHIPVGVGSQGIIPTSAGGLEAALEMGMDWSLREGYAWAEDKEHCEEYGRMLTADPSKVSSRAKKRGIPQMGTLGAGNHYAEIQVVDEIYDKHAADKMGIERKGQVMVMIHSGSRGLGHQVATDALTEMERAMARDGIQTNDRQLACARINSQEGQNYLSAMACAANYAWVNRSSMTFLCRQAFAKMFDSTPDDLDMHVVYDVSHNIAKIEEHMVDGRLKTLLVHRK
;
A
#
# COMPACT_ATOMS: atom_id res chain seq x y z
N GLU A 1 -18.65 -17.09 9.37
CA GLU A 1 -19.56 -17.39 8.26
C GLU A 1 -21.04 -17.21 8.63
N ARG A 2 -21.63 -18.06 9.49
CA ARG A 2 -23.08 -17.96 9.84
C ARG A 2 -23.52 -16.56 10.29
N ASN A 3 -22.65 -15.85 11.02
CA ASN A 3 -22.92 -14.49 11.51
C ASN A 3 -22.98 -13.43 10.40
N VAL A 4 -22.39 -13.68 9.23
CA VAL A 4 -22.32 -12.72 8.10
C VAL A 4 -23.09 -13.18 6.87
N GLU A 5 -23.40 -14.48 6.74
CA GLU A 5 -24.02 -15.04 5.53
C GLU A 5 -25.34 -14.37 5.16
N HIS A 6 -26.18 -14.08 6.16
CA HIS A 6 -27.47 -13.41 5.98
C HIS A 6 -27.34 -11.89 5.75
N LEU A 7 -26.16 -11.31 5.98
CA LEU A 7 -25.86 -9.88 5.84
C LEU A 7 -24.93 -9.59 4.67
N LYS A 8 -24.49 -10.60 3.90
CA LYS A 8 -23.40 -10.44 2.92
C LYS A 8 -23.63 -9.32 1.91
N GLU A 9 -24.86 -9.17 1.39
CA GLU A 9 -25.20 -8.10 0.46
C GLU A 9 -25.19 -6.73 1.12
N GLN A 10 -25.73 -6.64 2.35
CA GLN A 10 -25.77 -5.40 3.12
C GLN A 10 -24.38 -4.96 3.55
N LEU A 11 -23.53 -5.90 3.95
CA LEU A 11 -22.16 -5.65 4.37
C LEU A 11 -21.27 -5.27 3.18
N ALA A 12 -21.45 -5.93 2.03
CA ALA A 12 -20.79 -5.53 0.79
C ALA A 12 -21.21 -4.12 0.36
N GLN A 13 -22.52 -3.80 0.43
CA GLN A 13 -23.01 -2.45 0.16
C GLN A 13 -22.45 -1.43 1.17
N SER A 14 -22.41 -1.78 2.45
CA SER A 14 -21.83 -0.92 3.50
C SER A 14 -20.36 -0.61 3.20
N LEU A 15 -19.55 -1.61 2.82
CA LEU A 15 -18.16 -1.37 2.40
C LEU A 15 -18.07 -0.47 1.18
N PHE A 16 -18.92 -0.68 0.18
CA PHE A 16 -18.97 0.14 -1.03
C PHE A 16 -19.32 1.61 -0.71
N ASP A 17 -20.23 1.83 0.23
CA ASP A 17 -20.65 3.18 0.64
C ASP A 17 -19.57 3.91 1.46
N HIS A 18 -18.75 3.19 2.24
CA HIS A 18 -17.70 3.78 3.08
C HIS A 18 -16.34 3.89 2.38
N ILE A 19 -16.01 2.98 1.46
CA ILE A 19 -14.72 2.96 0.75
C ILE A 19 -14.93 3.51 -0.65
N PRO A 20 -14.45 4.72 -0.98
CA PRO A 20 -14.64 5.27 -2.31
C PRO A 20 -13.94 4.42 -3.38
N VAL A 21 -14.71 4.01 -4.39
CA VAL A 21 -14.24 3.20 -5.52
C VAL A 21 -14.36 3.93 -6.85
N GLY A 22 -13.59 3.50 -7.85
CA GLY A 22 -13.72 3.97 -9.22
C GLY A 22 -12.68 5.01 -9.66
N VAL A 23 -12.59 5.20 -10.98
CA VAL A 23 -11.67 6.17 -11.60
C VAL A 23 -12.17 7.59 -11.32
N GLY A 24 -11.30 8.41 -10.71
CA GLY A 24 -11.63 9.81 -10.39
C GLY A 24 -12.40 9.99 -9.08
N SER A 25 -12.67 8.90 -8.35
CA SER A 25 -13.25 8.97 -7.01
C SER A 25 -12.37 9.75 -6.06
N GLN A 26 -13.00 10.47 -5.13
CA GLN A 26 -12.32 11.29 -4.14
C GLN A 26 -12.32 10.62 -2.77
N GLY A 27 -11.17 10.69 -2.10
CA GLY A 27 -11.00 10.26 -0.73
C GLY A 27 -11.91 11.01 0.24
N ILE A 28 -12.45 10.28 1.22
CA ILE A 28 -13.21 10.89 2.33
C ILE A 28 -12.25 11.49 3.37
N ILE A 29 -10.99 11.02 3.41
CA ILE A 29 -9.96 11.55 4.30
C ILE A 29 -9.44 12.90 3.77
N PRO A 30 -9.67 14.01 4.50
CA PRO A 30 -9.25 15.33 4.05
C PRO A 30 -7.73 15.40 3.93
N THR A 31 -7.24 15.44 2.69
CA THR A 31 -5.80 15.50 2.43
C THR A 31 -5.46 16.87 1.85
N SER A 32 -4.93 17.76 2.69
CA SER A 32 -4.35 19.03 2.23
C SER A 32 -3.01 18.78 1.52
N ALA A 33 -2.47 19.78 0.81
CA ALA A 33 -1.15 19.67 0.21
C ALA A 33 -0.06 19.36 1.25
N GLY A 34 -0.09 20.04 2.41
CA GLY A 34 0.84 19.76 3.52
C GLY A 34 0.59 18.40 4.18
N GLY A 35 -0.68 17.99 4.29
CA GLY A 35 -1.04 16.65 4.77
C GLY A 35 -0.50 15.55 3.87
N LEU A 36 -0.57 15.72 2.54
CA LEU A 36 0.03 14.79 1.60
C LEU A 36 1.55 14.73 1.77
N GLU A 37 2.25 15.86 1.87
CA GLU A 37 3.71 15.83 2.04
C GLU A 37 4.12 15.08 3.32
N ALA A 38 3.42 15.33 4.43
CA ALA A 38 3.62 14.59 5.66
C ALA A 38 3.35 13.10 5.49
N ALA A 39 2.28 12.71 4.80
CA ALA A 39 1.97 11.30 4.50
C ALA A 39 3.05 10.62 3.65
N LEU A 40 3.62 11.32 2.66
CA LEU A 40 4.71 10.80 1.82
C LEU A 40 6.00 10.56 2.61
N GLU A 41 6.27 11.36 3.64
CA GLU A 41 7.47 11.24 4.48
C GLU A 41 7.30 10.25 5.63
N MET A 42 6.13 10.28 6.27
CA MET A 42 5.86 9.55 7.51
C MET A 42 5.22 8.18 7.29
N GLY A 43 4.67 7.89 6.10
CA GLY A 43 3.95 6.63 5.88
C GLY A 43 2.83 6.45 6.91
N MET A 44 2.67 5.24 7.44
CA MET A 44 1.63 4.94 8.43
C MET A 44 1.75 5.72 9.75
N ASP A 45 2.92 6.26 10.11
CA ASP A 45 3.03 7.15 11.27
C ASP A 45 2.16 8.40 11.10
N TRP A 46 1.89 8.83 9.86
CA TRP A 46 0.91 9.88 9.58
C TRP A 46 -0.51 9.41 9.91
N SER A 47 -0.92 8.22 9.43
CA SER A 47 -2.25 7.67 9.71
C SER A 47 -2.49 7.51 11.21
N LEU A 48 -1.48 7.08 11.97
CA LEU A 48 -1.54 7.00 13.44
C LEU A 48 -1.79 8.37 14.07
N ARG A 49 -1.04 9.40 13.65
CA ARG A 49 -1.17 10.75 14.18
C ARG A 49 -2.55 11.35 13.89
N GLU A 50 -3.09 11.11 12.71
CA GLU A 50 -4.41 11.62 12.31
C GLU A 50 -5.59 10.77 12.81
N GLY A 51 -5.33 9.63 13.46
CA GLY A 51 -6.37 8.75 14.04
C GLY A 51 -7.02 7.77 13.04
N TYR A 52 -6.36 7.48 11.93
CA TYR A 52 -6.81 6.53 10.89
C TYR A 52 -6.17 5.15 10.99
N ALA A 53 -5.42 4.86 12.04
CA ALA A 53 -4.84 3.54 12.30
C ALA A 53 -4.70 3.31 13.80
N TRP A 54 -4.72 2.04 14.21
CA TRP A 54 -4.36 1.62 15.57
C TRP A 54 -2.84 1.46 15.69
N ALA A 55 -2.31 1.60 16.89
CA ALA A 55 -0.86 1.62 17.13
C ALA A 55 -0.17 0.34 16.65
N GLU A 56 -0.81 -0.80 16.85
CA GLU A 56 -0.38 -2.13 16.45
C GLU A 56 -0.47 -2.40 14.94
N ASP A 57 -1.27 -1.63 14.18
CA ASP A 57 -1.45 -1.88 12.74
C ASP A 57 -0.11 -1.76 12.00
N LYS A 58 0.75 -0.82 12.41
CA LYS A 58 2.05 -0.65 11.76
C LYS A 58 3.02 -1.80 12.05
N GLU A 59 2.87 -2.50 13.17
CA GLU A 59 3.72 -3.65 13.51
C GLU A 59 3.42 -4.85 12.59
N HIS A 60 2.22 -4.86 12.00
CA HIS A 60 1.76 -5.85 11.03
C HIS A 60 1.93 -5.37 9.59
N CYS A 61 2.75 -4.35 9.35
CA CYS A 61 3.04 -3.87 8.01
C CYS A 61 4.50 -4.10 7.65
N GLU A 62 4.73 -4.53 6.41
CA GLU A 62 6.05 -4.51 5.81
C GLU A 62 6.69 -3.10 5.95
N GLU A 63 7.99 -3.02 6.30
CA GLU A 63 8.70 -1.77 6.64
C GLU A 63 8.06 -0.96 7.79
N TYR A 64 7.27 -1.60 8.65
CA TYR A 64 6.44 -0.90 9.64
C TYR A 64 5.54 0.19 9.00
N GLY A 65 5.15 0.00 7.74
CA GLY A 65 4.33 0.93 6.98
C GLY A 65 5.04 2.21 6.55
N ARG A 66 6.38 2.26 6.58
CA ARG A 66 7.17 3.45 6.22
C ARG A 66 8.57 3.13 5.72
N MET A 67 8.88 3.56 4.50
CA MET A 67 10.25 3.68 4.01
C MET A 67 10.88 5.00 4.42
N LEU A 68 11.99 4.93 5.16
CA LEU A 68 12.72 6.10 5.69
C LEU A 68 13.49 6.88 4.63
N THR A 69 13.74 6.29 3.46
CA THR A 69 14.45 6.94 2.34
C THR A 69 13.56 7.85 1.50
N ALA A 70 12.29 8.01 1.88
CA ALA A 70 11.32 8.85 1.21
C ALA A 70 11.74 10.33 1.26
N ASP A 71 11.74 10.98 0.11
CA ASP A 71 11.98 12.43 -0.02
C ASP A 71 10.86 13.06 -0.87
N PRO A 72 9.87 13.74 -0.25
CA PRO A 72 8.78 14.38 -0.95
C PRO A 72 9.22 15.45 -1.96
N SER A 73 10.44 15.97 -1.89
CA SER A 73 10.99 16.92 -2.88
C SER A 73 11.28 16.25 -4.23
N LYS A 74 11.44 14.92 -4.25
CA LYS A 74 11.66 14.12 -5.47
C LYS A 74 10.36 13.71 -6.16
N VAL A 75 9.22 13.95 -5.53
CA VAL A 75 7.90 13.68 -6.11
C VAL A 75 7.41 14.92 -6.85
N SER A 76 7.13 14.77 -8.15
CA SER A 76 6.70 15.90 -8.99
C SER A 76 5.39 16.51 -8.52
N SER A 77 5.21 17.81 -8.79
CA SER A 77 3.95 18.52 -8.51
C SER A 77 2.76 17.87 -9.21
N ARG A 78 2.98 17.27 -10.40
CA ARG A 78 1.97 16.51 -11.13
C ARG A 78 1.57 15.24 -10.39
N ALA A 79 2.53 14.48 -9.86
CA ALA A 79 2.26 13.28 -9.08
C ALA A 79 1.48 13.61 -7.80
N LYS A 80 1.89 14.68 -7.08
CA LYS A 80 1.18 15.18 -5.89
C LYS A 80 -0.25 15.60 -6.23
N LYS A 81 -0.46 16.40 -7.28
CA LYS A 81 -1.80 16.81 -7.74
C LYS A 81 -2.72 15.64 -8.07
N ARG A 82 -2.19 14.54 -8.62
CA ARG A 82 -2.94 13.31 -8.88
C ARG A 82 -3.25 12.53 -7.60
N GLY A 83 -2.33 12.54 -6.63
CA GLY A 83 -2.46 11.81 -5.37
C GLY A 83 -3.41 12.43 -4.37
N ILE A 84 -3.44 13.77 -4.23
CA ILE A 84 -4.28 14.49 -3.26
C ILE A 84 -5.73 13.99 -3.25
N PRO A 85 -6.46 14.00 -4.39
CA PRO A 85 -7.87 13.61 -4.37
C PRO A 85 -8.06 12.09 -4.15
N GLN A 86 -7.04 11.26 -4.33
CA GLN A 86 -7.20 9.79 -4.39
C GLN A 86 -6.85 9.08 -3.07
N MET A 87 -6.47 9.80 -2.02
CA MET A 87 -6.09 9.21 -0.75
C MET A 87 -7.27 8.50 -0.08
N GLY A 88 -7.08 7.30 0.44
CA GLY A 88 -8.15 6.49 1.02
C GLY A 88 -9.17 5.96 0.00
N THR A 89 -8.77 5.81 -1.27
CA THR A 89 -9.62 5.24 -2.32
C THR A 89 -9.09 3.89 -2.79
N LEU A 90 -10.01 3.01 -3.19
CA LEU A 90 -9.66 1.69 -3.67
C LEU A 90 -9.02 1.77 -5.06
N GLY A 91 -9.72 2.41 -5.99
CA GLY A 91 -9.32 2.54 -7.37
C GLY A 91 -10.06 1.70 -8.38
N ALA A 92 -9.32 1.22 -9.37
CA ALA A 92 -9.82 0.47 -10.52
C ALA A 92 -8.76 -0.56 -10.94
N GLY A 93 -9.08 -1.41 -11.92
CA GLY A 93 -8.23 -2.52 -12.34
C GLY A 93 -8.44 -3.73 -11.42
N ASN A 94 -7.36 -4.39 -11.02
CA ASN A 94 -7.38 -5.52 -10.08
C ASN A 94 -7.42 -5.10 -8.61
N HIS A 95 -7.95 -3.91 -8.30
CA HIS A 95 -8.08 -3.42 -6.94
C HIS A 95 -9.46 -3.76 -6.38
N TYR A 96 -9.51 -4.37 -5.19
CA TYR A 96 -10.73 -4.86 -4.56
C TYR A 96 -10.63 -4.79 -3.04
N ALA A 97 -11.79 -4.72 -2.37
CA ALA A 97 -11.93 -4.99 -0.96
C ALA A 97 -12.92 -6.16 -0.83
N GLU A 98 -12.47 -7.28 -0.28
CA GLU A 98 -13.23 -8.52 -0.24
C GLU A 98 -13.45 -8.99 1.19
N ILE A 99 -14.67 -9.43 1.47
CA ILE A 99 -15.00 -10.16 2.69
C ILE A 99 -14.86 -11.64 2.37
N GLN A 100 -13.94 -12.30 3.03
CA GLN A 100 -13.55 -13.68 2.76
C GLN A 100 -13.87 -14.56 3.97
N VAL A 101 -13.99 -15.86 3.70
CA VAL A 101 -14.20 -16.88 4.74
C VAL A 101 -13.08 -17.89 4.65
N VAL A 102 -12.46 -18.20 5.78
CA VAL A 102 -11.42 -19.23 5.88
C VAL A 102 -12.04 -20.60 5.64
N ASP A 103 -11.90 -21.15 4.44
CA ASP A 103 -12.47 -22.46 4.08
C ASP A 103 -11.59 -23.64 4.57
N GLU A 104 -10.27 -23.46 4.54
CA GLU A 104 -9.31 -24.48 4.92
C GLU A 104 -8.07 -23.91 5.63
N ILE A 105 -7.53 -24.70 6.56
CA ILE A 105 -6.30 -24.40 7.31
C ILE A 105 -5.34 -25.57 7.09
N TYR A 106 -4.22 -25.29 6.42
CA TYR A 106 -3.21 -26.29 6.05
C TYR A 106 -2.12 -26.44 7.11
N ASP A 107 -1.68 -25.32 7.69
CA ASP A 107 -0.75 -25.28 8.81
C ASP A 107 -1.43 -24.60 9.99
N LYS A 108 -1.88 -25.41 10.95
CA LYS A 108 -2.57 -24.91 12.13
C LYS A 108 -1.68 -24.03 13.00
N HIS A 109 -0.39 -24.36 13.12
CA HIS A 109 0.51 -23.61 13.98
C HIS A 109 0.76 -22.21 13.42
N ALA A 110 1.03 -22.11 12.12
CA ALA A 110 1.21 -20.82 11.45
C ALA A 110 -0.08 -19.99 11.44
N ALA A 111 -1.23 -20.61 11.18
CA ALA A 111 -2.52 -19.94 11.18
C ALA A 111 -2.88 -19.36 12.56
N ASP A 112 -2.71 -20.15 13.63
CA ASP A 112 -2.94 -19.70 15.02
C ASP A 112 -2.04 -18.49 15.35
N LYS A 113 -0.79 -18.46 14.87
CA LYS A 113 0.13 -17.33 15.05
C LYS A 113 -0.26 -16.07 14.28
N MET A 114 -1.05 -16.21 13.23
CA MET A 114 -1.58 -15.11 12.41
C MET A 114 -2.99 -14.67 12.87
N GLY A 115 -3.52 -15.23 13.95
CA GLY A 115 -4.89 -14.96 14.42
C GLY A 115 -5.97 -15.65 13.58
N ILE A 116 -5.62 -16.65 12.77
CA ILE A 116 -6.55 -17.45 11.97
C ILE A 116 -6.80 -18.78 12.67
N GLU A 117 -7.82 -18.84 13.51
CA GLU A 117 -7.99 -19.90 14.50
C GLU A 117 -8.88 -21.07 14.01
N ARG A 118 -9.75 -20.81 13.03
CA ARG A 118 -10.79 -21.77 12.62
C ARG A 118 -11.29 -21.58 11.20
N LYS A 119 -11.74 -22.68 10.61
CA LYS A 119 -12.58 -22.65 9.41
C LYS A 119 -13.87 -21.86 9.68
N GLY A 120 -14.34 -21.11 8.71
CA GLY A 120 -15.49 -20.23 8.82
C GLY A 120 -15.19 -18.85 9.41
N GLN A 121 -13.95 -18.55 9.82
CA GLN A 121 -13.55 -17.21 10.27
C GLN A 121 -13.67 -16.21 9.12
N VAL A 122 -14.21 -15.02 9.41
CA VAL A 122 -14.43 -13.97 8.41
C VAL A 122 -13.22 -13.05 8.41
N MET A 123 -12.68 -12.77 7.23
CA MET A 123 -11.51 -11.91 7.02
C MET A 123 -11.85 -10.82 6.02
N VAL A 124 -11.08 -9.74 6.01
CA VAL A 124 -11.17 -8.72 4.96
C VAL A 124 -9.82 -8.60 4.27
N MET A 125 -9.82 -8.63 2.94
CA MET A 125 -8.64 -8.41 2.11
C MET A 125 -8.79 -7.10 1.36
N ILE A 126 -7.78 -6.23 1.44
CA ILE A 126 -7.74 -4.95 0.72
C ILE A 126 -6.58 -4.97 -0.27
N HIS A 127 -6.88 -5.02 -1.56
CA HIS A 127 -5.90 -4.90 -2.64
C HIS A 127 -5.95 -3.49 -3.22
N SER A 128 -4.94 -2.68 -2.90
CA SER A 128 -4.72 -1.37 -3.51
C SER A 128 -3.26 -0.92 -3.40
N GLY A 129 -2.95 0.24 -3.98
CA GLY A 129 -1.59 0.78 -4.03
C GLY A 129 -1.54 2.30 -4.03
N SER A 130 -0.47 2.84 -4.60
CA SER A 130 -0.11 4.27 -4.60
C SER A 130 -0.97 5.17 -5.50
N ARG A 131 -2.10 4.64 -6.01
CA ARG A 131 -3.04 5.30 -6.91
C ARG A 131 -2.32 6.01 -8.08
N GLY A 132 -2.85 7.14 -8.55
CA GLY A 132 -2.28 7.94 -9.62
C GLY A 132 -0.93 8.57 -9.27
N LEU A 133 -0.58 8.69 -7.99
CA LEU A 133 0.69 9.25 -7.54
C LEU A 133 1.86 8.36 -7.96
N GLY A 134 1.86 7.08 -7.57
CA GLY A 134 2.97 6.19 -7.91
C GLY A 134 3.06 5.88 -9.40
N HIS A 135 1.92 5.82 -10.12
CA HIS A 135 1.94 5.75 -11.58
C HIS A 135 2.69 6.95 -12.18
N GLN A 136 2.44 8.16 -11.67
CA GLN A 136 3.12 9.35 -12.17
C GLN A 136 4.60 9.35 -11.79
N VAL A 137 4.97 8.93 -10.58
CA VAL A 137 6.37 8.76 -10.16
C VAL A 137 7.11 7.81 -11.11
N ALA A 138 6.53 6.67 -11.46
CA ALA A 138 7.12 5.74 -12.42
C ALA A 138 7.26 6.36 -13.82
N THR A 139 6.24 7.09 -14.29
CA THR A 139 6.26 7.77 -15.60
C THR A 139 7.38 8.82 -15.68
N ASP A 140 7.51 9.61 -14.62
CA ASP A 140 8.52 10.67 -14.53
C ASP A 140 9.93 10.04 -14.49
N ALA A 141 10.12 8.98 -13.70
CA ALA A 141 11.39 8.27 -13.58
C ALA A 141 11.83 7.61 -14.90
N LEU A 142 10.91 6.98 -15.65
CA LEU A 142 11.23 6.38 -16.94
C LEU A 142 11.79 7.43 -17.92
N THR A 143 11.25 8.65 -17.91
CA THR A 143 11.73 9.74 -18.78
C THR A 143 13.16 10.16 -18.40
N GLU A 144 13.48 10.26 -17.11
CA GLU A 144 14.83 10.59 -16.66
C GLU A 144 15.82 9.43 -16.89
N MET A 145 15.38 8.19 -16.74
CA MET A 145 16.18 6.99 -17.02
C MET A 145 16.54 6.89 -18.50
N GLU A 146 15.62 7.20 -19.43
CA GLU A 146 15.94 7.24 -20.87
C GLU A 146 17.09 8.21 -21.18
N ARG A 147 17.13 9.38 -20.51
CA ARG A 147 18.24 10.34 -20.63
C ARG A 147 19.53 9.84 -19.99
N ALA A 148 19.43 9.23 -18.82
CA ALA A 148 20.57 8.66 -18.11
C ALA A 148 21.24 7.54 -18.93
N MET A 149 20.46 6.67 -19.56
CA MET A 149 20.96 5.61 -20.44
C MET A 149 21.74 6.16 -21.61
N ALA A 150 21.22 7.20 -22.29
CA ALA A 150 21.90 7.84 -23.41
C ALA A 150 23.23 8.47 -22.99
N ARG A 151 23.27 9.12 -21.83
CA ARG A 151 24.50 9.70 -21.24
C ARG A 151 25.52 8.62 -20.86
N ASP A 152 25.06 7.53 -20.23
CA ASP A 152 25.93 6.51 -19.65
C ASP A 152 26.26 5.36 -20.62
N GLY A 153 25.76 5.42 -21.86
CA GLY A 153 25.97 4.40 -22.88
C GLY A 153 25.31 3.05 -22.55
N ILE A 154 24.23 3.05 -21.77
CA ILE A 154 23.52 1.82 -21.38
C ILE A 154 22.61 1.39 -22.53
N GLN A 155 22.86 0.20 -23.08
CA GLN A 155 22.03 -0.41 -24.12
C GLN A 155 21.19 -1.54 -23.52
N THR A 156 19.89 -1.54 -23.85
CA THR A 156 18.95 -2.57 -23.42
C THR A 156 18.34 -3.25 -24.64
N ASN A 157 17.87 -4.49 -24.44
CA ASN A 157 17.21 -5.26 -25.50
C ASN A 157 15.83 -4.70 -25.87
N ASP A 158 15.21 -3.95 -24.95
CA ASP A 158 13.90 -3.33 -25.12
C ASP A 158 13.93 -1.93 -24.48
N ARG A 159 13.24 -0.97 -25.09
CA ARG A 159 13.09 0.39 -24.55
C ARG A 159 12.33 0.41 -23.21
N GLN A 160 11.43 -0.54 -22.98
CA GLN A 160 10.69 -0.71 -21.72
C GLN A 160 11.57 -1.15 -20.56
N LEU A 161 12.83 -1.55 -20.81
CA LEU A 161 13.83 -1.86 -19.79
C LEU A 161 14.66 -0.63 -19.40
N ALA A 162 14.09 0.58 -19.53
CA ALA A 162 14.75 1.81 -19.16
C ALA A 162 15.24 1.77 -17.70
N CYS A 163 16.51 2.11 -17.47
CA CYS A 163 17.15 2.00 -16.16
C CYS A 163 18.22 3.08 -15.95
N ALA A 164 18.61 3.26 -14.69
CA ALA A 164 19.76 4.08 -14.32
C ALA A 164 20.65 3.28 -13.35
N ARG A 165 21.92 3.69 -13.22
CA ARG A 165 22.79 3.12 -12.19
C ARG A 165 22.21 3.48 -10.82
N ILE A 166 22.19 2.52 -9.89
CA ILE A 166 21.59 2.68 -8.55
C ILE A 166 22.10 3.96 -7.85
N ASN A 167 23.42 4.20 -7.91
CA ASN A 167 24.06 5.32 -7.23
C ASN A 167 24.14 6.61 -8.09
N SER A 168 23.49 6.66 -9.27
CA SER A 168 23.39 7.91 -10.04
C SER A 168 22.37 8.85 -9.41
N GLN A 169 22.41 10.11 -9.82
CA GLN A 169 21.42 11.10 -9.38
C GLN A 169 19.98 10.66 -9.72
N GLU A 170 19.76 10.09 -10.90
CA GLU A 170 18.46 9.58 -11.34
C GLU A 170 18.04 8.34 -10.55
N GLY A 171 18.96 7.41 -10.31
CA GLY A 171 18.70 6.21 -9.51
C GLY A 171 18.28 6.56 -8.08
N GLN A 172 19.04 7.42 -7.40
CA GLN A 172 18.71 7.87 -6.04
C GLN A 172 17.42 8.70 -5.99
N ASN A 173 17.21 9.62 -6.94
CA ASN A 173 15.97 10.39 -7.01
C ASN A 173 14.75 9.47 -7.19
N TYR A 174 14.84 8.47 -8.06
CA TYR A 174 13.77 7.50 -8.26
C TYR A 174 13.51 6.68 -7.00
N LEU A 175 14.55 6.15 -6.35
CA LEU A 175 14.39 5.35 -5.13
C LEU A 175 13.72 6.13 -4.01
N SER A 176 14.08 7.40 -3.81
CA SER A 176 13.41 8.27 -2.84
C SER A 176 11.97 8.61 -3.21
N ALA A 177 11.69 8.86 -4.50
CA ALA A 177 10.32 9.12 -4.97
C ALA A 177 9.44 7.85 -4.92
N MET A 178 10.01 6.68 -5.20
CA MET A 178 9.36 5.37 -5.06
C MET A 178 9.05 5.09 -3.59
N ALA A 179 9.97 5.38 -2.67
CA ALA A 179 9.71 5.27 -1.24
C ALA A 179 8.54 6.18 -0.79
N CYS A 180 8.43 7.41 -1.32
CA CYS A 180 7.23 8.23 -1.11
C CYS A 180 5.96 7.59 -1.67
N ALA A 181 6.01 6.97 -2.84
CA ALA A 181 4.86 6.28 -3.42
C ALA A 181 4.46 5.03 -2.60
N ALA A 182 5.43 4.33 -2.02
CA ALA A 182 5.19 3.23 -1.09
C ALA A 182 4.53 3.72 0.21
N ASN A 183 5.06 4.80 0.80
CA ASN A 183 4.47 5.49 1.97
C ASN A 183 3.02 5.90 1.71
N TYR A 184 2.75 6.51 0.55
CA TYR A 184 1.38 6.81 0.12
C TYR A 184 0.51 5.55 0.07
N ALA A 185 1.03 4.44 -0.47
CA ALA A 185 0.25 3.20 -0.60
C ALA A 185 -0.13 2.60 0.77
N TRP A 186 0.78 2.59 1.74
CA TRP A 186 0.47 2.16 3.11
C TRP A 186 -0.52 3.11 3.80
N VAL A 187 -0.39 4.43 3.62
CA VAL A 187 -1.38 5.38 4.12
C VAL A 187 -2.74 5.13 3.48
N ASN A 188 -2.79 4.86 2.18
CA ASN A 188 -4.02 4.56 1.46
C ASN A 188 -4.69 3.28 1.98
N ARG A 189 -3.93 2.20 2.21
CA ARG A 189 -4.47 0.94 2.73
C ARG A 189 -4.90 1.04 4.20
N SER A 190 -4.13 1.72 5.06
CA SER A 190 -4.53 1.96 6.45
C SER A 190 -5.79 2.83 6.55
N SER A 191 -5.90 3.84 5.68
CA SER A 191 -7.14 4.62 5.50
C SER A 191 -8.35 3.74 5.16
N MET A 192 -8.20 2.81 4.21
CA MET A 192 -9.28 1.88 3.87
C MET A 192 -9.55 0.85 4.97
N THR A 193 -8.54 0.46 5.73
CA THR A 193 -8.70 -0.40 6.92
C THR A 193 -9.56 0.30 7.96
N PHE A 194 -9.30 1.58 8.23
CA PHE A 194 -10.16 2.41 9.08
C PHE A 194 -11.60 2.47 8.57
N LEU A 195 -11.80 2.76 7.28
CA LEU A 195 -13.15 2.83 6.69
C LEU A 195 -13.88 1.48 6.74
N CYS A 196 -13.15 0.38 6.54
CA CYS A 196 -13.67 -0.98 6.67
C CYS A 196 -14.15 -1.25 8.11
N ARG A 197 -13.33 -0.91 9.12
CA ARG A 197 -13.71 -1.01 10.53
C ARG A 197 -14.99 -0.24 10.83
N GLN A 198 -15.13 0.98 10.30
CA GLN A 198 -16.36 1.78 10.47
C GLN A 198 -17.59 1.12 9.81
N ALA A 199 -17.42 0.57 8.61
CA ALA A 199 -18.51 -0.10 7.89
C ALA A 199 -19.03 -1.35 8.64
N PHE A 200 -18.11 -2.13 9.23
CA PHE A 200 -18.45 -3.29 10.05
C PHE A 200 -19.07 -2.88 11.39
N ALA A 201 -18.46 -1.93 12.11
CA ALA A 201 -18.99 -1.40 13.36
C ALA A 201 -20.44 -0.93 13.23
N LYS A 202 -20.74 -0.18 12.16
CA LYS A 202 -22.09 0.29 11.83
C LYS A 202 -23.06 -0.87 11.53
N MET A 203 -22.62 -1.89 10.80
CA MET A 203 -23.47 -3.01 10.40
C MET A 203 -23.84 -3.90 11.60
N PHE A 204 -22.91 -4.11 12.52
CA PHE A 204 -23.08 -5.00 13.66
C PHE A 204 -23.49 -4.29 14.95
N ASP A 205 -23.68 -2.97 14.92
CA ASP A 205 -23.93 -2.12 16.11
C ASP A 205 -22.93 -2.43 17.24
N SER A 206 -21.65 -2.47 16.86
CA SER A 206 -20.53 -2.91 17.70
C SER A 206 -19.32 -2.01 17.49
N THR A 207 -18.31 -2.11 18.36
CA THR A 207 -17.02 -1.47 18.08
C THR A 207 -16.13 -2.36 17.22
N PRO A 208 -15.16 -1.82 16.46
CA PRO A 208 -14.22 -2.68 15.72
C PRO A 208 -13.30 -3.52 16.64
N ASP A 209 -13.10 -3.09 17.89
CA ASP A 209 -12.36 -3.82 18.93
C ASP A 209 -13.13 -5.07 19.38
N ASP A 210 -14.43 -4.92 19.68
CA ASP A 210 -15.32 -6.05 20.00
C ASP A 210 -15.49 -7.03 18.81
N LEU A 211 -15.28 -6.54 17.59
CA LEU A 211 -15.28 -7.34 16.36
C LEU A 211 -13.92 -7.96 16.01
N ASP A 212 -12.88 -7.73 16.84
CA ASP A 212 -11.54 -8.31 16.70
C ASP A 212 -10.90 -7.99 15.32
N MET A 213 -11.11 -6.78 14.81
CA MET A 213 -10.70 -6.37 13.45
C MET A 213 -9.23 -5.94 13.36
N HIS A 214 -8.31 -6.79 13.79
CA HIS A 214 -6.87 -6.57 13.71
C HIS A 214 -6.32 -6.81 12.30
N VAL A 215 -5.23 -6.10 11.95
CA VAL A 215 -4.49 -6.34 10.71
C VAL A 215 -3.64 -7.60 10.88
N VAL A 216 -3.85 -8.60 10.02
CA VAL A 216 -2.99 -9.80 10.00
C VAL A 216 -1.62 -9.45 9.42
N TYR A 217 -1.59 -8.93 8.20
CA TYR A 217 -0.36 -8.43 7.58
C TYR A 217 -0.65 -7.53 6.37
N ASP A 218 0.22 -6.56 6.11
CA ASP A 218 0.23 -5.72 4.90
C ASP A 218 1.58 -5.88 4.16
N VAL A 219 1.52 -6.28 2.88
CA VAL A 219 2.69 -6.58 2.05
C VAL A 219 2.61 -5.94 0.66
N SER A 220 3.75 -5.50 0.15
CA SER A 220 3.90 -4.94 -1.20
C SER A 220 4.25 -6.01 -2.23
N HIS A 221 3.65 -5.96 -3.41
CA HIS A 221 4.02 -6.80 -4.56
C HIS A 221 4.65 -6.03 -5.73
N ASN A 222 4.63 -4.69 -5.69
CA ASN A 222 5.29 -3.80 -6.65
C ASN A 222 6.24 -2.85 -5.88
N ILE A 223 7.50 -3.25 -5.70
CA ILE A 223 8.46 -2.53 -4.86
C ILE A 223 9.90 -2.88 -5.25
N ALA A 224 10.85 -1.97 -5.02
CA ALA A 224 12.26 -2.29 -5.01
C ALA A 224 12.85 -2.04 -3.61
N LYS A 225 13.69 -2.95 -3.11
CA LYS A 225 14.25 -2.90 -1.75
C LYS A 225 15.72 -3.24 -1.72
N ILE A 226 16.45 -2.57 -0.83
CA ILE A 226 17.85 -2.90 -0.54
C ILE A 226 17.84 -4.01 0.52
N GLU A 227 18.35 -5.18 0.16
CA GLU A 227 18.33 -6.39 0.98
C GLU A 227 19.66 -7.12 0.92
N GLU A 228 19.99 -7.88 1.96
CA GLU A 228 21.15 -8.75 1.98
C GLU A 228 20.76 -10.18 1.59
N HIS A 229 21.47 -10.73 0.61
CA HIS A 229 21.23 -12.07 0.06
C HIS A 229 22.53 -12.85 -0.10
N MET A 230 22.46 -14.18 0.04
CA MET A 230 23.59 -15.08 -0.25
C MET A 230 23.65 -15.39 -1.74
N VAL A 231 24.74 -15.00 -2.41
CA VAL A 231 25.00 -15.25 -3.84
C VAL A 231 26.36 -15.92 -3.98
N ASP A 232 26.39 -17.13 -4.54
CA ASP A 232 27.60 -17.95 -4.70
C ASP A 232 28.38 -18.12 -3.38
N GLY A 233 27.65 -18.34 -2.28
CA GLY A 233 28.23 -18.51 -0.94
C GLY A 233 28.76 -17.22 -0.30
N ARG A 234 28.47 -16.03 -0.87
CA ARG A 234 28.87 -14.74 -0.31
C ARG A 234 27.66 -13.85 -0.04
N LEU A 235 27.65 -13.17 1.10
CA LEU A 235 26.65 -12.16 1.41
C LEU A 235 26.83 -10.95 0.47
N LYS A 236 25.75 -10.50 -0.17
CA LYS A 236 25.71 -9.32 -1.04
C LYS A 236 24.51 -8.45 -0.71
N THR A 237 24.73 -7.14 -0.69
CA THR A 237 23.65 -6.15 -0.66
C THR A 237 23.15 -5.93 -2.09
N LEU A 238 21.85 -6.14 -2.32
CA LEU A 238 21.21 -6.07 -3.63
C LEU A 238 20.01 -5.13 -3.59
N LEU A 239 19.74 -4.45 -4.71
CA LEU A 239 18.46 -3.80 -4.94
C LEU A 239 17.51 -4.80 -5.63
N VAL A 240 16.68 -5.46 -4.84
CA VAL A 240 15.74 -6.49 -5.29
C VAL A 240 14.49 -5.82 -5.84
N HIS A 241 14.16 -6.07 -7.11
CA HIS A 241 12.95 -5.58 -7.76
C HIS A 241 11.87 -6.67 -7.75
N ARG A 242 10.67 -6.33 -7.28
CA ARG A 242 9.48 -7.20 -7.28
C ARG A 242 8.35 -6.51 -8.06
N LYS A 243 7.77 -7.21 -9.02
CA LYS A 243 6.70 -6.73 -9.89
C LYS A 243 5.83 -7.90 -10.35
#